data_AF-F7NTH4-F1
#
_entry.id   AF-F7NTH4-F1
#
_cell.length_a   1.000
_cell.length_b   1.000
_cell.length_c   1.000
_cell.angle_alpha   90.00
_cell.angle_beta   90.00
_cell.angle_gamma   90.00
#
_symmetry.space_group_name_H-M   'P 1'
#
loop_
_entity.id
_entity.type
_entity.pdbx_description
1 polymer ?
#
loop_
_entity_poly.entity_id
_entity_poly.type
_entity_poly.pdbx_seq_one_letter_code
_entity_poly.pdbx_strand_id
1 'polypeptide(L)'
;MRLFPRSAFGQTVFLIGILLLINQLVSYLSVVYYVIKPSYQQINHLIAKQIKVVFIDVEHNEVLLSEELTRRFQQATGIEVYTDATAPLHGLNEASFYQYFSEEMSLELGGPAEVRIAQQSSYAFWVKPPQAPQYWVKVPLSGLDETDFSPLKIYVFVIGFLSVAGGWLFARQLNRPLQGLQQAALKVGRGEMPDPLPEHGSTEIIAVTQAFNRMAKGISQLEKDRALLMAGVSHDLRTPLTRIRLASEMVSEQDSWIKDGIVSDIEDMNAIIDQFIDYIRHHKEEALDEEDLNLLVQEQISADRLQKREIIANLNEQIPLVPLRRIAIKRVLNNLIENALKYSEGVIEVSTGVERASRKVYVQVRDHGPGIPEHEMQRMFEPFAQGDTARGSGGSGLGLAIIKKIVDMHHGQISMHNHAYGGLVVTVYLPVNQTKTA
;
A
#
# COMPACT_ATOMS: atom_id res chain seq x y z
N MET A 1 -7.00 -15.60 17.69
CA MET A 1 -6.54 -15.32 16.31
C MET A 1 -7.68 -14.64 15.56
N ARG A 2 -7.48 -13.42 15.02
CA ARG A 2 -8.52 -12.73 14.25
C ARG A 2 -8.49 -13.24 12.82
N LEU A 3 -9.52 -13.98 12.41
CA LEU A 3 -9.67 -14.58 11.08
C LEU A 3 -9.93 -13.55 9.96
N PHE A 4 -10.19 -12.28 10.30
CA PHE A 4 -10.55 -11.25 9.33
C PHE A 4 -9.34 -10.44 8.84
N PRO A 5 -9.14 -10.31 7.52
CA PRO A 5 -8.13 -9.42 6.97
C PRO A 5 -8.46 -7.95 7.28
N ARG A 6 -7.42 -7.16 7.58
CA ARG A 6 -7.55 -5.73 7.93
C ARG A 6 -7.56 -4.81 6.72
N SER A 7 -6.98 -5.22 5.59
CA SER A 7 -6.96 -4.41 4.38
C SER A 7 -8.29 -4.51 3.64
N ALA A 8 -8.75 -3.41 3.03
CA ALA A 8 -9.93 -3.41 2.17
C ALA A 8 -9.80 -4.48 1.06
N PHE A 9 -8.61 -4.63 0.47
CA PHE A 9 -8.28 -5.74 -0.44
C PHE A 9 -8.63 -7.10 0.14
N GLY A 10 -8.13 -7.42 1.34
CA GLY A 10 -8.37 -8.73 1.94
C GLY A 10 -9.83 -8.94 2.28
N GLN A 11 -10.55 -7.90 2.70
CA GLN A 11 -11.98 -7.98 3.00
C GLN A 11 -12.82 -8.25 1.75
N THR A 12 -12.53 -7.57 0.62
CA THR A 12 -13.23 -7.81 -0.65
C THR A 12 -12.94 -9.20 -1.20
N VAL A 13 -11.67 -9.64 -1.18
CA VAL A 13 -11.30 -10.99 -1.62
C VAL A 13 -11.94 -12.05 -0.73
N PHE A 14 -11.98 -11.82 0.59
CA PHE A 14 -12.62 -12.73 1.53
C PHE A 14 -14.14 -12.80 1.34
N LEU A 15 -14.81 -11.66 1.15
CA LEU A 15 -16.24 -11.61 0.86
C LEU A 15 -16.58 -12.35 -0.44
N ILE A 16 -15.84 -12.07 -1.51
CA ILE A 16 -16.00 -12.76 -2.80
C ILE A 16 -15.73 -14.26 -2.61
N GLY A 17 -14.64 -14.64 -1.93
CA GLY A 17 -14.31 -16.03 -1.64
C GLY A 17 -15.42 -16.77 -0.86
N ILE A 18 -16.01 -16.14 0.16
CA ILE A 18 -17.14 -16.70 0.90
C ILE A 18 -18.36 -16.85 0.00
N LEU A 19 -18.72 -15.82 -0.76
CA LEU A 19 -19.89 -15.84 -1.65
C LEU A 19 -19.78 -16.99 -2.65
N LEU A 20 -18.58 -17.19 -3.19
CA LEU A 20 -18.29 -18.28 -4.13
C LEU A 20 -18.32 -19.65 -3.46
N LEU A 21 -17.82 -19.77 -2.23
CA LEU A 21 -17.91 -21.01 -1.47
C LEU A 21 -19.38 -21.36 -1.18
N ILE A 22 -20.19 -20.39 -0.79
CA ILE A 22 -21.64 -20.56 -0.60
C ILE A 22 -22.28 -20.98 -1.91
N ASN A 23 -21.98 -20.30 -3.02
CA ASN A 23 -22.49 -20.67 -4.34
C ASN A 23 -22.13 -22.12 -4.69
N GLN A 24 -20.86 -22.52 -4.48
CA GLN A 24 -20.38 -23.85 -4.78
C GLN A 24 -21.07 -24.93 -3.92
N LEU A 25 -21.29 -24.65 -2.64
CA LEU A 25 -21.99 -25.52 -1.72
C LEU A 25 -23.47 -25.67 -2.14
N VAL A 26 -24.15 -24.56 -2.45
CA VAL A 26 -25.55 -24.56 -2.91
C VAL A 26 -25.70 -25.30 -4.23
N SER A 27 -24.78 -25.10 -5.18
CA SER A 27 -24.79 -25.82 -6.45
C SER A 27 -24.58 -27.33 -6.25
N TYR A 28 -23.63 -27.71 -5.39
CA TYR A 28 -23.39 -29.13 -5.06
C TYR A 28 -24.64 -29.77 -4.42
N LEU A 29 -25.20 -29.12 -3.40
CA LEU A 29 -26.42 -29.59 -2.74
C LEU A 29 -27.60 -29.67 -3.72
N SER A 30 -27.77 -28.66 -4.58
CA SER A 30 -28.81 -28.66 -5.61
C SER A 30 -28.68 -29.86 -6.54
N VAL A 31 -27.48 -30.17 -7.02
CA VAL A 31 -27.27 -31.35 -7.89
C VAL A 31 -27.56 -32.65 -7.14
N VAL A 32 -27.12 -32.76 -5.89
CA VAL A 32 -27.39 -33.95 -5.06
C VAL A 32 -28.89 -34.16 -4.87
N TYR A 33 -29.64 -33.11 -4.53
CA TYR A 33 -31.06 -33.23 -4.22
C TYR A 33 -31.98 -33.28 -5.45
N TYR A 34 -31.68 -32.52 -6.51
CA TYR A 34 -32.57 -32.40 -7.67
C TYR A 34 -32.19 -33.28 -8.86
N VAL A 35 -30.97 -33.81 -8.90
CA VAL A 35 -30.52 -34.67 -10.01
C VAL A 35 -30.18 -36.06 -9.49
N ILE A 36 -29.25 -36.17 -8.54
CA ILE A 36 -28.71 -37.47 -8.11
C ILE A 36 -29.76 -38.28 -7.34
N LYS A 37 -30.37 -37.71 -6.29
CA LYS A 37 -31.38 -38.39 -5.47
C LYS A 37 -32.58 -38.90 -6.29
N PRO A 38 -33.27 -38.08 -7.11
CA PRO A 38 -34.39 -38.56 -7.91
C PRO A 38 -33.96 -39.58 -8.97
N SER A 39 -32.76 -39.46 -9.53
CA SER A 39 -32.21 -40.46 -10.47
C SER A 39 -32.05 -41.83 -9.80
N TYR A 40 -31.50 -41.87 -8.58
CA TYR A 40 -31.39 -43.14 -7.83
C TYR A 40 -32.75 -43.74 -7.45
N GLN A 41 -33.72 -42.91 -7.06
CA GLN A 41 -35.09 -43.38 -6.81
C GLN A 41 -35.72 -43.99 -8.07
N GLN A 42 -35.53 -43.35 -9.23
CA GLN A 42 -36.01 -43.88 -10.51
C GLN A 42 -35.34 -45.22 -10.86
N ILE A 43 -34.02 -45.34 -10.70
CA ILE A 43 -33.30 -46.61 -10.93
C ILE A 43 -33.86 -47.70 -10.02
N ASN A 44 -34.00 -47.41 -8.73
CA ASN A 44 -34.51 -48.37 -7.76
C ASN A 44 -35.95 -48.80 -8.07
N HIS A 45 -36.81 -47.86 -8.45
CA HIS A 45 -38.19 -48.11 -8.88
C HIS A 45 -38.26 -48.96 -10.16
N LEU A 46 -37.38 -48.71 -11.14
CA LEU A 46 -37.29 -49.52 -12.36
C LEU A 46 -36.83 -50.95 -12.05
N ILE A 47 -35.83 -51.13 -11.19
CA ILE A 47 -35.36 -52.44 -10.74
C ILE A 47 -36.48 -53.17 -10.00
N ALA A 48 -37.19 -52.50 -9.09
CA ALA A 48 -38.31 -53.10 -8.36
C ALA A 48 -39.41 -53.60 -9.31
N LYS A 49 -39.75 -52.81 -10.35
CA LYS A 49 -40.70 -53.23 -11.39
C LYS A 49 -40.20 -54.45 -12.17
N GLN A 50 -38.93 -54.51 -12.53
CA GLN A 50 -38.35 -55.68 -13.19
C GLN A 50 -38.42 -56.92 -12.31
N ILE A 51 -38.13 -56.79 -11.02
CA ILE A 51 -38.22 -57.88 -10.05
C ILE A 51 -39.67 -58.36 -9.91
N LYS A 52 -40.64 -57.45 -9.81
CA LYS A 52 -42.08 -57.82 -9.77
C LYS A 52 -42.51 -58.63 -10.98
N VAL A 53 -41.95 -58.35 -12.17
CA VAL A 53 -42.24 -59.14 -13.39
C VAL A 53 -41.67 -60.55 -13.28
N VAL A 54 -40.47 -60.72 -12.72
CA VAL A 54 -39.85 -62.05 -12.50
C VAL A 54 -40.72 -62.94 -11.60
N PHE A 55 -41.38 -62.36 -10.60
CA PHE A 55 -42.15 -63.09 -9.60
C PHE A 55 -43.67 -62.95 -9.76
N ILE A 56 -44.18 -62.48 -10.91
CA ILE A 56 -45.61 -62.17 -11.11
C ILE A 56 -46.52 -63.41 -10.96
N ASP A 57 -46.02 -64.59 -11.34
CA ASP A 57 -46.77 -65.85 -11.26
C ASP A 57 -46.52 -66.64 -9.95
N VAL A 58 -45.61 -66.17 -9.09
CA VAL A 58 -45.26 -66.87 -7.84
C VAL A 58 -46.36 -66.74 -6.78
N GLU A 59 -47.23 -65.73 -6.87
CA GLU A 59 -48.40 -65.59 -5.99
C GLU A 59 -49.45 -66.72 -6.16
N HIS A 60 -49.43 -67.47 -7.28
CA HIS A 60 -50.41 -68.52 -7.57
C HIS A 60 -49.88 -69.96 -7.31
N ASN A 61 -48.76 -70.11 -6.59
CA ASN A 61 -48.21 -71.39 -6.15
C ASN A 61 -47.82 -72.37 -7.28
N GLU A 62 -47.60 -71.86 -8.50
CA GLU A 62 -47.02 -72.60 -9.62
C GLU A 62 -45.53 -72.25 -9.81
N VAL A 63 -44.81 -73.19 -10.40
CA VAL A 63 -43.37 -73.18 -10.65
C VAL A 63 -42.92 -71.84 -11.25
N LEU A 64 -41.89 -71.23 -10.65
CA LEU A 64 -41.10 -70.15 -11.24
C LEU A 64 -40.92 -70.41 -12.74
N LEU A 65 -41.42 -69.51 -13.60
CA LEU A 65 -41.19 -69.41 -15.05
C LEU A 65 -40.57 -70.66 -15.69
N SER A 66 -41.29 -71.35 -16.59
CA SER A 66 -40.75 -72.52 -17.32
C SER A 66 -39.30 -72.28 -17.78
N GLU A 67 -38.43 -73.29 -17.73
CA GLU A 67 -36.98 -73.13 -17.99
C GLU A 67 -36.68 -72.35 -19.30
N GLU A 68 -37.55 -72.50 -20.30
CA GLU A 68 -37.51 -71.76 -21.56
C GLU A 68 -37.85 -70.26 -21.41
N LEU A 69 -38.87 -69.90 -20.63
CA LEU A 69 -39.20 -68.49 -20.35
C LEU A 69 -38.10 -67.81 -19.53
N THR A 70 -37.53 -68.51 -18.54
CA THR A 70 -36.42 -67.99 -17.73
C THR A 70 -35.19 -67.71 -18.59
N ARG A 71 -34.84 -68.62 -19.52
CA ARG A 71 -33.73 -68.39 -20.48
C ARG A 71 -33.99 -67.21 -21.40
N ARG A 72 -35.20 -67.08 -21.95
CA ARG A 72 -35.56 -65.93 -22.82
C ARG A 72 -35.56 -64.62 -22.06
N PHE A 73 -36.04 -64.63 -20.82
CA PHE A 73 -36.04 -63.46 -19.95
C PHE A 73 -34.60 -63.03 -19.61
N GLN A 74 -33.73 -63.97 -19.25
CA GLN A 74 -32.31 -63.71 -19.01
C GLN A 74 -31.61 -63.19 -20.28
N GLN A 75 -31.90 -63.75 -21.46
CA GLN A 75 -31.35 -63.26 -22.73
C GLN A 75 -31.83 -61.85 -23.09
N ALA A 76 -33.08 -61.49 -22.75
CA ALA A 76 -33.66 -60.19 -23.08
C ALA A 76 -33.27 -59.08 -22.09
N THR A 77 -33.08 -59.41 -20.81
CA THR A 77 -32.88 -58.42 -19.73
C THR A 77 -31.51 -58.48 -19.07
N GLY A 78 -30.78 -59.59 -19.22
CA GLY A 78 -29.55 -59.86 -18.49
C GLY A 78 -29.75 -60.18 -17.00
N ILE A 79 -31.00 -60.26 -16.51
CA ILE A 79 -31.31 -60.53 -15.11
C ILE A 79 -31.13 -62.03 -14.82
N GLU A 80 -30.43 -62.32 -13.73
CA GLU A 80 -30.11 -63.69 -13.31
C GLU A 80 -30.64 -63.96 -11.90
N VAL A 81 -31.13 -65.16 -11.65
CA VAL A 81 -31.66 -65.56 -10.33
C VAL A 81 -30.78 -66.66 -9.75
N TYR A 82 -30.27 -66.41 -8.54
CA TYR A 82 -29.37 -67.30 -7.81
C TYR A 82 -30.01 -67.71 -6.48
N THR A 83 -29.65 -68.88 -5.95
CA THR A 83 -30.04 -69.27 -4.58
C THR A 83 -29.03 -68.74 -3.58
N ASP A 84 -29.37 -68.74 -2.28
CA ASP A 84 -28.40 -68.39 -1.23
C ASP A 84 -27.10 -69.21 -1.29
N ALA A 85 -27.13 -70.43 -1.84
CA ALA A 85 -25.95 -71.27 -2.03
C ALA A 85 -25.10 -70.90 -3.25
N THR A 86 -25.71 -70.42 -4.34
CA THR A 86 -25.00 -70.13 -5.60
C THR A 86 -24.61 -68.66 -5.73
N ALA A 87 -25.34 -67.73 -5.12
CA ALA A 87 -25.06 -66.29 -5.24
C ALA A 87 -23.63 -65.88 -4.83
N PRO A 88 -23.02 -66.42 -3.75
CA PRO A 88 -21.63 -66.12 -3.39
C PRO A 88 -20.62 -66.48 -4.49
N LEU A 89 -20.85 -67.56 -5.24
CA LEU A 89 -19.98 -68.02 -6.32
C LEU A 89 -20.01 -67.08 -7.53
N HIS A 90 -21.08 -66.29 -7.67
CA HIS A 90 -21.31 -65.39 -8.81
C HIS A 90 -21.07 -63.90 -8.47
N GLY A 91 -20.42 -63.61 -7.35
CA GLY A 91 -19.94 -62.28 -6.98
C GLY A 91 -20.70 -61.57 -5.85
N LEU A 92 -21.65 -62.23 -5.17
CA LEU A 92 -22.38 -61.61 -4.05
C LEU A 92 -21.46 -61.21 -2.88
N ASN A 93 -20.36 -61.93 -2.65
CA ASN A 93 -19.40 -61.64 -1.58
C ASN A 93 -18.64 -60.32 -1.79
N GLU A 94 -18.55 -59.86 -3.03
CA GLU A 94 -17.93 -58.58 -3.39
C GLU A 94 -18.95 -57.43 -3.35
N ALA A 95 -20.23 -57.74 -3.13
CA ALA A 95 -21.31 -56.77 -3.08
C ALA A 95 -21.40 -56.10 -1.70
N SER A 96 -21.42 -54.77 -1.69
CA SER A 96 -21.61 -53.99 -0.47
C SER A 96 -23.09 -53.74 -0.20
N PHE A 97 -23.52 -53.82 1.05
CA PHE A 97 -24.89 -53.52 1.47
C PHE A 97 -25.16 -52.01 1.45
N TYR A 98 -26.31 -51.61 0.89
CA TYR A 98 -26.73 -50.20 0.88
C TYR A 98 -28.11 -50.04 1.53
N GLN A 99 -28.13 -49.39 2.69
CA GLN A 99 -29.34 -49.19 3.48
C GLN A 99 -30.42 -48.40 2.72
N TYR A 100 -30.04 -47.28 2.08
CA TYR A 100 -30.98 -46.43 1.34
C TYR A 100 -31.73 -47.20 0.24
N PHE A 101 -31.01 -47.95 -0.59
CA PHE A 101 -31.62 -48.75 -1.65
C PHE A 101 -32.48 -49.89 -1.09
N SER A 102 -32.05 -50.51 0.01
CA SER A 102 -32.81 -51.58 0.68
C SER A 102 -34.14 -51.09 1.24
N GLU A 103 -34.16 -49.93 1.89
CA GLU A 103 -35.38 -49.31 2.43
C GLU A 103 -36.37 -48.93 1.31
N GLU A 104 -35.89 -48.22 0.29
CA GLU A 104 -36.71 -47.83 -0.88
C GLU A 104 -37.22 -49.08 -1.64
N MET A 105 -36.38 -50.11 -1.80
CA MET A 105 -36.76 -51.36 -2.47
C MET A 105 -37.79 -52.13 -1.66
N SER A 106 -37.68 -52.10 -0.33
CA SER A 106 -38.64 -52.74 0.57
C SER A 106 -40.03 -52.11 0.46
N LEU A 107 -40.08 -50.78 0.36
CA LEU A 107 -41.33 -50.03 0.14
C LEU A 107 -41.95 -50.38 -1.21
N GLU A 108 -41.14 -50.41 -2.27
CA GLU A 108 -41.60 -50.73 -3.63
C GLU A 108 -42.10 -52.18 -3.74
N LEU A 109 -41.41 -53.14 -3.14
CA LEU A 109 -41.76 -54.56 -3.21
C LEU A 109 -42.79 -55.01 -2.15
N GLY A 110 -43.15 -54.16 -1.18
CA GLY A 110 -44.17 -54.44 -0.17
C GLY A 110 -43.73 -55.38 0.96
N GLY A 111 -42.43 -55.44 1.28
CA GLY A 111 -41.86 -56.29 2.33
C GLY A 111 -40.35 -56.11 2.47
N PRO A 112 -39.67 -56.75 3.45
CA PRO A 112 -38.24 -56.54 3.69
C PRO A 112 -37.40 -57.05 2.50
N ALA A 113 -36.74 -56.13 1.81
CA ALA A 113 -35.82 -56.39 0.72
C ALA A 113 -34.39 -55.98 1.09
N GLU A 114 -33.41 -56.80 0.72
CA GLU A 114 -31.99 -56.48 0.90
C GLU A 114 -31.36 -56.14 -0.45
N VAL A 115 -30.73 -54.97 -0.55
CA VAL A 115 -30.01 -54.54 -1.76
C VAL A 115 -28.53 -54.45 -1.46
N ARG A 116 -27.74 -55.19 -2.25
CA ARG A 116 -26.28 -55.08 -2.30
C ARG A 116 -25.85 -54.68 -3.70
N ILE A 117 -24.78 -53.90 -3.81
CA ILE A 117 -24.24 -53.49 -5.11
C ILE A 117 -22.81 -53.99 -5.22
N ALA A 118 -22.53 -54.72 -6.29
CA ALA A 118 -21.18 -55.15 -6.65
C ALA A 118 -20.69 -54.34 -7.85
N GLN A 119 -19.40 -54.00 -7.83
CA GLN A 119 -18.70 -53.39 -8.96
C GLN A 119 -17.66 -54.39 -9.47
N GLN A 120 -18.00 -55.09 -10.56
CA GLN A 120 -17.08 -55.99 -11.26
C GLN A 120 -16.70 -55.35 -12.61
N SER A 121 -17.18 -55.89 -13.73
CA SER A 121 -17.05 -55.28 -15.07
C SER A 121 -18.11 -54.22 -15.37
N SER A 122 -19.24 -54.28 -14.68
CA SER A 122 -20.33 -53.29 -14.68
C SER A 122 -20.97 -53.28 -13.28
N TYR A 123 -21.72 -52.23 -12.97
CA TYR A 123 -22.49 -52.20 -11.72
C TYR A 123 -23.59 -53.26 -11.76
N ALA A 124 -23.67 -54.09 -10.73
CA ALA A 124 -24.73 -55.09 -10.59
C ALA A 124 -25.45 -54.93 -9.26
N PHE A 125 -26.78 -54.80 -9.32
CA PHE A 125 -27.65 -54.77 -8.16
C PHE A 125 -28.05 -56.19 -7.80
N TRP A 126 -27.72 -56.61 -6.59
CA TRP A 126 -28.16 -57.84 -5.98
C TRP A 126 -29.33 -57.52 -5.06
N VAL A 127 -30.49 -58.09 -5.36
CA VAL A 127 -31.70 -57.84 -4.59
C VAL A 127 -32.24 -59.15 -4.06
N LYS A 128 -32.47 -59.20 -2.75
CA LYS A 128 -33.17 -60.29 -2.08
C LYS A 128 -34.63 -59.87 -1.89
N PRO A 129 -35.58 -60.36 -2.72
CA PRO A 129 -36.96 -59.91 -2.69
C PRO A 129 -37.75 -60.58 -1.56
N PRO A 130 -38.74 -59.89 -0.95
CA PRO A 130 -39.58 -60.45 0.10
C PRO A 130 -40.49 -61.60 -0.39
N GLN A 131 -40.85 -61.57 -1.68
CA GLN A 131 -41.68 -62.57 -2.33
C GLN A 131 -40.99 -63.94 -2.45
N ALA A 132 -39.65 -63.96 -2.41
CA ALA A 132 -38.84 -65.13 -2.67
C ALA A 132 -37.54 -65.07 -1.84
N PRO A 133 -37.62 -65.20 -0.50
CA PRO A 133 -36.52 -64.94 0.41
C PRO A 133 -35.36 -65.95 0.30
N GLN A 134 -35.51 -67.06 -0.44
CA GLN A 134 -34.42 -68.01 -0.70
C GLN A 134 -33.59 -67.69 -1.97
N TYR A 135 -33.96 -66.63 -2.71
CA TYR A 135 -33.32 -66.24 -3.97
C TYR A 135 -32.72 -64.84 -3.93
N TRP A 136 -31.69 -64.64 -4.75
CA TRP A 136 -31.05 -63.37 -5.07
C TRP A 136 -31.23 -63.09 -6.55
N VAL A 137 -31.71 -61.89 -6.88
CA VAL A 137 -31.80 -61.40 -8.25
C VAL A 137 -30.62 -60.50 -8.54
N LYS A 138 -29.81 -60.86 -9.53
CA LYS A 138 -28.71 -60.04 -10.04
C LYS A 138 -29.20 -59.26 -11.27
N VAL A 139 -29.26 -57.94 -11.14
CA VAL A 139 -29.65 -57.01 -12.20
C VAL A 139 -28.42 -56.24 -12.67
N PRO A 140 -27.88 -56.52 -13.88
CA PRO A 140 -26.78 -55.74 -14.43
C PRO A 140 -27.27 -54.36 -14.87
N LEU A 141 -26.54 -53.31 -14.49
CA LEU A 141 -26.74 -51.96 -15.00
C LEU A 141 -25.77 -51.71 -16.15
N SER A 142 -26.25 -51.99 -17.36
CA SER A 142 -25.54 -51.68 -18.60
C SER A 142 -25.65 -50.17 -18.90
N GLY A 143 -24.51 -49.47 -19.00
CA GLY A 143 -24.45 -48.05 -19.36
C GLY A 143 -24.01 -47.09 -18.24
N LEU A 144 -23.66 -47.59 -17.05
CA LEU A 144 -22.99 -46.81 -16.00
C LEU A 144 -21.48 -47.07 -16.06
N ASP A 145 -20.81 -46.60 -17.11
CA ASP A 145 -19.35 -46.66 -17.22
C ASP A 145 -18.69 -45.55 -16.36
N GLU A 146 -17.51 -45.82 -15.80
CA GLU A 146 -16.77 -44.91 -14.88
C GLU A 146 -16.54 -43.48 -15.43
N THR A 147 -16.64 -43.30 -16.75
CA THR A 147 -16.35 -42.04 -17.43
C THR A 147 -17.44 -40.97 -17.30
N ASP A 148 -18.67 -41.33 -16.95
CA ASP A 148 -19.80 -40.39 -17.00
C ASP A 148 -20.01 -39.54 -15.74
N PHE A 149 -19.40 -39.90 -14.60
CA PHE A 149 -19.45 -39.11 -13.36
C PHE A 149 -18.32 -38.06 -13.24
N SER A 150 -17.48 -37.91 -14.27
CA SER A 150 -16.37 -36.93 -14.34
C SER A 150 -16.77 -35.46 -14.61
N PRO A 151 -17.85 -35.12 -15.34
CA PRO A 151 -18.15 -33.73 -15.69
C PRO A 151 -18.39 -32.83 -14.47
N LEU A 152 -19.12 -33.32 -13.46
CA LEU A 152 -19.50 -32.50 -12.30
C LEU A 152 -18.29 -31.99 -11.51
N LYS A 153 -17.30 -32.85 -11.27
CA LYS A 153 -16.07 -32.48 -10.53
C LYS A 153 -15.27 -31.43 -11.30
N ILE A 154 -15.19 -31.58 -12.63
CA ILE A 154 -14.53 -30.62 -13.50
C ILE A 154 -15.28 -29.28 -13.45
N TYR A 155 -16.61 -29.26 -13.54
CA TYR A 155 -17.39 -28.03 -13.44
C TYR A 155 -17.19 -27.30 -12.10
N VAL A 156 -17.26 -28.03 -10.98
CA VAL A 156 -17.01 -27.48 -9.64
C VAL A 156 -15.62 -26.87 -9.54
N PHE A 157 -14.60 -27.57 -10.03
CA PHE A 157 -13.22 -27.09 -9.99
C PHE A 157 -13.00 -25.86 -10.88
N VAL A 158 -13.52 -25.88 -12.12
CA VAL A 158 -13.39 -24.78 -13.07
C VAL A 158 -14.09 -23.52 -12.55
N ILE A 159 -15.32 -23.66 -12.01
CA ILE A 159 -16.05 -22.54 -11.42
C ILE A 159 -15.29 -21.98 -10.22
N GLY A 160 -14.83 -22.84 -9.30
CA GLY A 160 -14.04 -22.41 -8.15
C GLY A 160 -12.77 -21.66 -8.55
N PHE A 161 -12.01 -22.20 -9.52
CA PHE A 161 -10.79 -21.58 -10.03
C PHE A 161 -11.05 -20.22 -10.69
N LEU A 162 -11.99 -20.17 -11.65
CA LEU A 162 -12.33 -18.93 -12.37
C LEU A 162 -12.78 -17.83 -11.41
N SER A 163 -13.48 -18.22 -10.35
CA SER A 163 -14.01 -17.26 -9.41
C SER A 163 -12.94 -16.68 -8.48
N VAL A 164 -11.98 -17.49 -8.02
CA VAL A 164 -10.80 -17.01 -7.28
C VAL A 164 -9.93 -16.11 -8.16
N ALA A 165 -9.68 -16.53 -9.41
CA ALA A 165 -8.91 -15.76 -10.37
C ALA A 165 -9.58 -14.40 -10.68
N GLY A 166 -10.90 -14.39 -10.90
CA GLY A 166 -11.69 -13.18 -11.11
C GLY A 166 -11.67 -12.24 -9.91
N GLY A 167 -11.86 -12.77 -8.70
CA GLY A 167 -11.77 -12.00 -7.46
C GLY A 167 -10.40 -11.36 -7.24
N TRP A 168 -9.33 -12.10 -7.53
CA TRP A 168 -7.96 -11.57 -7.45
C TRP A 168 -7.69 -10.45 -8.46
N LEU A 169 -8.10 -10.63 -9.72
CA LEU A 169 -7.97 -9.62 -10.77
C LEU A 169 -8.74 -8.34 -10.41
N PHE A 170 -10.00 -8.48 -10.00
CA PHE A 170 -10.86 -7.36 -9.59
C PHE A 170 -10.25 -6.60 -8.41
N ALA A 171 -9.83 -7.31 -7.37
CA ALA A 171 -9.24 -6.69 -6.18
C ALA A 171 -7.91 -5.98 -6.50
N ARG A 172 -7.08 -6.55 -7.38
CA ARG A 172 -5.84 -5.91 -7.85
C ARG A 172 -6.11 -4.65 -8.66
N GLN A 173 -7.14 -4.67 -9.52
CA GLN A 173 -7.54 -3.51 -10.33
C GLN A 173 -8.04 -2.34 -9.47
N LEU A 174 -8.77 -2.63 -8.38
CA LEU A 174 -9.32 -1.60 -7.50
C LEU A 174 -8.29 -1.01 -6.51
N ASN A 175 -7.41 -1.85 -5.94
CA ASN A 175 -6.52 -1.40 -4.85
C ASN A 175 -5.24 -0.70 -5.33
N ARG A 176 -4.72 -1.07 -6.50
CA ARG A 176 -3.49 -0.47 -7.04
C ARG A 176 -3.59 1.07 -7.21
N PRO A 177 -4.64 1.65 -7.81
CA PRO A 177 -4.75 3.11 -7.94
C PRO A 177 -4.92 3.82 -6.59
N LEU A 178 -5.63 3.22 -5.62
CA LEU A 178 -5.81 3.78 -4.28
C LEU A 178 -4.49 3.90 -3.51
N GLN A 179 -3.60 2.91 -3.65
CA GLN A 179 -2.25 2.99 -3.06
C GLN A 179 -1.43 4.13 -3.65
N GLY A 180 -1.54 4.37 -4.97
CA GLY A 180 -0.91 5.50 -5.65
C GLY A 180 -1.41 6.84 -5.13
N LEU A 181 -2.74 6.99 -4.99
CA LEU A 181 -3.36 8.18 -4.39
C LEU A 181 -2.88 8.43 -2.96
N GLN A 182 -2.84 7.39 -2.13
CA GLN A 182 -2.34 7.52 -0.76
C GLN A 182 -0.89 8.02 -0.71
N GLN A 183 -0.01 7.45 -1.52
CA GLN A 183 1.40 7.86 -1.57
C GLN A 183 1.56 9.30 -2.08
N ALA A 184 0.81 9.67 -3.12
CA ALA A 184 0.82 11.05 -3.64
C ALA A 184 0.27 12.05 -2.61
N ALA A 185 -0.80 11.70 -1.88
CA ALA A 185 -1.33 12.53 -0.81
C ALA A 185 -0.32 12.72 0.34
N LEU A 186 0.42 11.68 0.71
CA LEU A 186 1.51 11.78 1.69
C LEU A 186 2.67 12.66 1.21
N LYS A 187 2.93 12.72 -0.10
CA LYS A 187 3.91 13.64 -0.68
C LYS A 187 3.41 15.09 -0.58
N VAL A 188 2.17 15.37 -0.97
CA VAL A 188 1.54 16.70 -0.82
C VAL A 188 1.56 17.14 0.64
N GLY A 189 1.25 16.24 1.58
CA GLY A 189 1.31 16.52 3.02
C GLY A 189 2.70 16.88 3.55
N ARG A 190 3.78 16.54 2.82
CA ARG A 190 5.16 16.95 3.12
C ARG A 190 5.59 18.21 2.35
N GLY A 191 4.67 18.87 1.64
CA GLY A 191 4.97 20.00 0.76
C GLY A 191 5.72 19.59 -0.52
N GLU A 192 5.67 18.31 -0.90
CA GLU A 192 6.18 17.82 -2.19
C GLU A 192 5.08 17.88 -3.25
N MET A 193 5.46 18.29 -4.46
CA MET A 193 4.57 18.25 -5.63
C MET A 193 4.69 16.89 -6.29
N PRO A 194 3.69 16.00 -6.19
CA PRO A 194 3.71 14.75 -6.92
C PRO A 194 3.43 14.97 -8.41
N ASP A 195 3.97 14.10 -9.25
CA ASP A 195 3.58 14.03 -10.64
C ASP A 195 2.09 13.69 -10.78
N PRO A 196 1.42 14.14 -11.86
CA PRO A 196 0.04 13.79 -12.14
C PRO A 196 -0.15 12.28 -12.13
N LEU A 197 -1.12 11.80 -11.35
CA LEU A 197 -1.43 10.38 -11.30
C LEU A 197 -2.16 9.95 -12.57
N PRO A 198 -1.88 8.75 -13.09
CA PRO A 198 -2.52 8.25 -14.31
C PRO A 198 -4.00 7.95 -14.08
N GLU A 199 -4.86 8.40 -14.99
CA GLU A 199 -6.33 8.30 -14.90
C GLU A 199 -6.83 6.94 -15.44
N HIS A 200 -6.66 5.87 -14.66
CA HIS A 200 -7.08 4.52 -15.04
C HIS A 200 -7.91 3.87 -13.93
N GLY A 201 -8.84 2.99 -14.30
CA GLY A 201 -9.69 2.24 -13.36
C GLY A 201 -11.16 2.40 -13.66
N SER A 202 -12.00 2.25 -12.64
CA SER A 202 -13.44 2.54 -12.76
C SER A 202 -13.68 4.05 -12.88
N THR A 203 -14.87 4.43 -13.34
CA THR A 203 -15.29 5.82 -13.48
C THR A 203 -15.12 6.61 -12.19
N GLU A 204 -15.40 5.99 -11.04
CA GLU A 204 -15.24 6.59 -9.71
C GLU A 204 -13.77 6.84 -9.38
N ILE A 205 -12.88 5.88 -9.67
CA ILE A 205 -11.44 6.02 -9.44
C ILE A 205 -10.86 7.12 -10.33
N ILE A 206 -11.28 7.17 -11.60
CA ILE A 206 -10.88 8.22 -12.53
C ILE A 206 -11.34 9.59 -12.00
N ALA A 207 -12.59 9.72 -11.57
CA ALA A 207 -13.13 10.98 -11.03
C ALA A 207 -12.36 11.46 -9.79
N VAL A 208 -12.04 10.57 -8.85
CA VAL A 208 -11.23 10.89 -7.67
C VAL A 208 -9.81 11.27 -8.05
N THR A 209 -9.19 10.55 -9.01
CA THR A 209 -7.84 10.85 -9.49
C THR A 209 -7.78 12.22 -10.18
N GLN A 210 -8.78 12.55 -11.01
CA GLN A 210 -8.92 13.87 -11.62
C GLN A 210 -9.15 14.98 -10.59
N ALA A 211 -9.95 14.73 -9.56
CA ALA A 211 -10.14 15.69 -8.46
C ALA A 211 -8.83 15.90 -7.69
N PHE A 212 -8.09 14.83 -7.39
CA PHE A 212 -6.78 14.91 -6.75
C PHE A 212 -5.77 15.67 -7.60
N ASN A 213 -5.63 15.34 -8.89
CA ASN A 213 -4.71 16.03 -9.81
C ASN A 213 -5.04 17.53 -9.92
N ARG A 214 -6.33 17.89 -9.97
CA ARG A 214 -6.77 19.30 -9.96
C ARG A 214 -6.42 20.00 -8.65
N MET A 215 -6.64 19.35 -7.51
CA MET A 215 -6.27 19.88 -6.19
C MET A 215 -4.77 20.10 -6.08
N ALA A 216 -3.95 19.11 -6.45
CA ALA A 216 -2.49 19.20 -6.42
C ALA A 216 -1.97 20.34 -7.32
N LYS A 217 -2.52 20.46 -8.54
CA LYS A 217 -2.21 21.57 -9.45
C LYS A 217 -2.64 22.93 -8.87
N GLY A 218 -3.82 23.00 -8.24
CA GLY A 218 -4.33 24.20 -7.59
C GLY A 218 -3.44 24.67 -6.43
N ILE A 219 -2.98 23.75 -5.57
CA ILE A 219 -2.04 24.05 -4.48
C ILE A 219 -0.73 24.59 -5.07
N SER A 220 -0.20 23.95 -6.13
CA SER A 220 1.01 24.43 -6.81
C SER A 220 0.87 25.84 -7.36
N GLN A 221 -0.28 26.13 -7.98
CA GLN A 221 -0.54 27.46 -8.51
C GLN A 221 -0.64 28.49 -7.38
N LEU A 222 -1.34 28.18 -6.28
CA LEU A 222 -1.43 29.06 -5.11
C LEU A 222 -0.06 29.37 -4.50
N GLU A 223 0.84 28.39 -4.42
CA GLU A 223 2.20 28.62 -3.94
C GLU A 223 3.00 29.53 -4.88
N LYS A 224 2.88 29.33 -6.20
CA LYS A 224 3.52 30.19 -7.22
C LYS A 224 2.98 31.61 -7.19
N ASP A 225 1.66 31.76 -7.11
CA ASP A 225 0.99 33.06 -7.03
C ASP A 225 1.40 33.79 -5.75
N ARG A 226 1.47 33.07 -4.61
CA ARG A 226 1.99 33.63 -3.35
C ARG A 226 3.44 34.10 -3.50
N ALA A 227 4.30 33.34 -4.15
CA ALA A 227 5.69 33.76 -4.38
C ALA A 227 5.77 35.00 -5.28
N LEU A 228 4.98 35.06 -6.34
CA LEU A 228 4.94 36.17 -7.28
C LEU A 228 4.40 37.46 -6.64
N LEU A 229 3.30 37.37 -5.88
CA LEU A 229 2.76 38.50 -5.13
C LEU A 229 3.78 39.08 -4.15
N MET A 230 4.51 38.22 -3.45
CA MET A 230 5.50 38.65 -2.46
C MET A 230 6.72 39.32 -3.11
N ALA A 231 7.14 38.83 -4.29
CA ALA A 231 8.14 39.49 -5.11
C ALA A 231 7.68 40.89 -5.58
N GLY A 232 6.42 41.02 -6.00
CA GLY A 232 5.82 42.30 -6.39
C GLY A 232 5.76 43.30 -5.23
N VAL A 233 5.27 42.87 -4.06
CA VAL A 233 5.20 43.73 -2.86
C VAL A 233 6.59 44.24 -2.47
N SER A 234 7.62 43.40 -2.56
CA SER A 234 8.99 43.81 -2.21
C SER A 234 9.56 44.86 -3.16
N HIS A 235 9.28 44.73 -4.46
CA HIS A 235 9.62 45.76 -5.44
C HIS A 235 8.90 47.09 -5.13
N ASP A 236 7.61 47.02 -4.80
CA ASP A 236 6.79 48.19 -4.49
C ASP A 236 7.18 48.86 -3.17
N LEU A 237 7.76 48.13 -2.21
CA LEU A 237 8.36 48.69 -0.99
C LEU A 237 9.72 49.35 -1.24
N ARG A 238 10.54 48.82 -2.15
CA ARG A 238 11.87 49.39 -2.46
C ARG A 238 11.78 50.77 -3.11
N THR A 239 10.74 51.02 -3.89
CA THR A 239 10.51 52.30 -4.57
C THR A 239 10.35 53.49 -3.60
N PRO A 240 9.42 53.48 -2.63
CA PRO A 240 9.31 54.56 -1.65
C PRO A 240 10.55 54.65 -0.74
N LEU A 241 11.18 53.53 -0.37
CA LEU A 241 12.43 53.54 0.40
C LEU A 241 13.56 54.28 -0.34
N THR A 242 13.69 54.05 -1.65
CA THR A 242 14.67 54.77 -2.48
C THR A 242 14.37 56.26 -2.53
N ARG A 243 13.09 56.66 -2.60
CA ARG A 243 12.69 58.07 -2.56
C ARG A 243 12.99 58.72 -1.21
N ILE A 244 12.76 58.02 -0.10
CA ILE A 244 13.11 58.51 1.25
C ILE A 244 14.63 58.67 1.37
N ARG A 245 15.42 57.72 0.84
CA ARG A 245 16.89 57.82 0.80
C ARG A 245 17.34 59.07 0.04
N LEU A 246 16.80 59.31 -1.17
CA LEU A 246 17.08 60.51 -1.95
C LEU A 246 16.62 61.80 -1.24
N ALA A 247 15.47 61.78 -0.56
CA ALA A 247 15.01 62.93 0.22
C ALA A 247 15.93 63.20 1.43
N SER A 248 16.52 62.16 2.04
CA SER A 248 17.48 62.33 3.14
C SER A 248 18.77 63.03 2.70
N GLU A 249 19.13 62.97 1.42
CA GLU A 249 20.26 63.73 0.86
C GLU A 249 20.02 65.25 0.86
N MET A 250 18.76 65.69 1.01
CA MET A 250 18.40 67.12 1.10
C MET A 250 18.44 67.65 2.55
N VAL A 251 18.71 66.80 3.54
CA VAL A 251 18.86 67.20 4.94
C VAL A 251 20.11 68.07 5.08
N SER A 252 20.02 69.12 5.90
CA SER A 252 21.12 70.07 6.08
C SER A 252 22.35 69.37 6.70
N GLU A 253 23.56 69.82 6.39
CA GLU A 253 24.79 69.24 6.97
C GLU A 253 24.83 69.35 8.51
N GLN A 254 24.12 70.33 9.07
CA GLN A 254 23.97 70.53 10.52
C GLN A 254 23.22 69.36 11.19
N ASP A 255 22.40 68.66 10.41
CA ASP A 255 21.57 67.52 10.80
C ASP A 255 22.03 66.21 10.14
N SER A 256 23.31 66.09 9.78
CA SER A 256 23.84 64.88 9.12
C SER A 256 23.56 63.60 9.89
N TRP A 257 23.50 63.66 11.22
CA TRP A 257 23.15 62.51 12.06
C TRP A 257 21.73 61.96 11.78
N ILE A 258 20.79 62.82 11.38
CA ILE A 258 19.42 62.42 10.98
C ILE A 258 19.48 61.69 9.64
N LYS A 259 20.25 62.23 8.69
CA LYS A 259 20.48 61.58 7.39
C LYS A 259 21.09 60.20 7.58
N ASP A 260 22.16 60.09 8.36
CA ASP A 260 22.87 58.83 8.60
C ASP A 260 21.95 57.81 9.29
N GLY A 261 21.12 58.26 10.25
CA GLY A 261 20.08 57.42 10.87
C GLY A 261 19.03 56.91 9.87
N ILE A 262 18.49 57.79 9.03
CA ILE A 262 17.51 57.42 7.99
C ILE A 262 18.11 56.44 6.98
N VAL A 263 19.35 56.68 6.55
CA VAL A 263 20.06 55.78 5.61
C VAL A 263 20.25 54.41 6.24
N SER A 264 20.67 54.34 7.51
CA SER A 264 20.81 53.10 8.26
C SER A 264 19.48 52.34 8.36
N ASP A 265 18.39 53.01 8.75
CA ASP A 265 17.06 52.38 8.85
C ASP A 265 16.57 51.85 7.50
N ILE A 266 16.86 52.56 6.40
CA ILE A 266 16.52 52.10 5.04
C ILE A 266 17.34 50.89 4.63
N GLU A 267 18.61 50.83 4.99
CA GLU A 267 19.47 49.67 4.71
C GLU A 267 19.01 48.44 5.51
N ASP A 268 18.65 48.62 6.79
CA ASP A 268 18.04 47.58 7.62
C ASP A 268 16.72 47.08 7.03
N MET A 269 15.83 47.98 6.60
CA MET A 269 14.56 47.61 5.95
C MET A 269 14.78 46.83 4.65
N ASN A 270 15.74 47.24 3.81
CA ASN A 270 16.06 46.49 2.59
C ASN A 270 16.60 45.10 2.91
N ALA A 271 17.48 44.97 3.92
CA ALA A 271 17.98 43.67 4.36
C ALA A 271 16.86 42.75 4.87
N ILE A 272 15.90 43.28 5.63
CA ILE A 272 14.72 42.52 6.07
C ILE A 272 13.86 42.07 4.88
N ILE A 273 13.63 42.94 3.90
CA ILE A 273 12.88 42.61 2.68
C ILE A 273 13.57 41.50 1.89
N ASP A 274 14.88 41.60 1.71
CA ASP A 274 15.66 40.59 0.98
C ASP A 274 15.63 39.23 1.72
N GLN A 275 15.77 39.22 3.05
CA GLN A 275 15.63 38.03 3.87
C GLN A 275 14.22 37.42 3.79
N PHE A 276 13.18 38.26 3.74
CA PHE A 276 11.80 37.80 3.60
C PHE A 276 11.53 37.18 2.22
N ILE A 277 12.02 37.80 1.16
CA ILE A 277 11.98 37.24 -0.20
C ILE A 277 12.73 35.91 -0.24
N ASP A 278 13.89 35.83 0.42
CA ASP A 278 14.68 34.61 0.47
C ASP A 278 14.01 33.50 1.27
N TYR A 279 13.27 33.83 2.32
CA TYR A 279 12.43 32.88 3.06
C TYR A 279 11.27 32.34 2.21
N ILE A 280 10.65 33.17 1.38
CA ILE A 280 9.50 32.77 0.56
C ILE A 280 9.93 32.01 -0.70
N ARG A 281 11.08 32.38 -1.28
CA ARG A 281 11.60 31.78 -2.50
C ARG A 281 11.68 30.26 -2.37
N HIS A 282 11.17 29.57 -3.37
CA HIS A 282 11.26 28.11 -3.43
C HIS A 282 12.60 27.72 -4.06
N HIS A 283 13.50 27.13 -3.26
CA HIS A 283 14.78 26.60 -3.77
C HIS A 283 14.63 25.27 -4.51
N LYS A 284 13.42 24.74 -4.67
CA LYS A 284 13.14 23.43 -5.31
C LYS A 284 13.48 23.36 -6.81
N GLU A 285 13.61 24.49 -7.49
CA GLU A 285 13.98 24.54 -8.92
C GLU A 285 15.47 24.33 -9.17
N GLU A 286 16.31 24.45 -8.14
CA GLU A 286 17.75 24.18 -8.26
C GLU A 286 18.02 22.67 -8.50
N ALA A 287 19.03 22.33 -9.28
CA ALA A 287 19.45 20.94 -9.42
C ALA A 287 20.04 20.44 -8.09
N LEU A 288 19.83 19.16 -7.79
CA LEU A 288 20.46 18.48 -6.66
C LEU A 288 21.67 17.73 -7.22
N ASP A 289 22.86 18.28 -7.03
CA ASP A 289 24.11 17.77 -7.60
C ASP A 289 25.07 17.30 -6.49
N GLU A 290 25.93 16.33 -6.81
CA GLU A 290 26.97 15.86 -5.89
C GLU A 290 28.10 16.90 -5.80
N GLU A 291 28.13 17.64 -4.68
CA GLU A 291 29.06 18.75 -4.47
C GLU A 291 29.89 18.58 -3.20
N ASP A 292 31.06 19.23 -3.18
CA ASP A 292 31.98 19.24 -2.04
C ASP A 292 31.59 20.36 -1.05
N LEU A 293 31.13 19.97 0.13
CA LEU A 293 30.74 20.89 1.19
C LEU A 293 31.90 21.79 1.65
N ASN A 294 33.14 21.29 1.67
CA ASN A 294 34.29 22.08 2.08
C ASN A 294 34.59 23.20 1.08
N LEU A 295 34.45 22.95 -0.22
CA LEU A 295 34.61 24.00 -1.24
C LEU A 295 33.59 25.12 -1.03
N LEU A 296 32.32 24.79 -0.75
CA LEU A 296 31.29 25.78 -0.49
C LEU A 296 31.58 26.62 0.77
N VAL A 297 32.07 25.97 1.82
CA VAL A 297 32.49 26.65 3.07
C VAL A 297 33.67 27.58 2.80
N GLN A 298 34.69 27.12 2.06
CA GLN A 298 35.86 27.94 1.73
C GLN A 298 35.50 29.14 0.86
N GLU A 299 34.63 28.96 -0.14
CA GLU A 299 34.13 30.04 -0.99
C GLU A 299 33.40 31.11 -0.15
N GLN A 300 32.56 30.69 0.81
CA GLN A 300 31.84 31.61 1.68
C GLN A 300 32.77 32.37 2.63
N ILE A 301 33.70 31.67 3.31
CA ILE A 301 34.68 32.30 4.19
C ILE A 301 35.55 33.30 3.44
N SER A 302 35.91 32.99 2.19
CA SER A 302 36.70 33.88 1.33
C SER A 302 35.94 35.17 0.96
N ALA A 303 34.62 35.08 0.75
CA ALA A 303 33.77 36.24 0.50
C ALA A 303 33.68 37.16 1.73
N ASP A 304 33.54 36.59 2.93
CA ASP A 304 33.35 37.36 4.17
C ASP A 304 34.66 37.91 4.76
N ARG A 305 35.83 37.42 4.33
CA ARG A 305 37.14 38.00 4.70
C ARG A 305 37.26 39.50 4.38
N LEU A 306 36.43 40.02 3.49
CA LEU A 306 36.32 41.46 3.20
C LEU A 306 35.81 42.29 4.40
N GLN A 307 35.16 41.67 5.39
CA GLN A 307 34.61 42.32 6.59
C GLN A 307 35.61 42.46 7.77
N LYS A 308 36.89 42.15 7.56
CA LYS A 308 38.00 42.34 8.53
C LYS A 308 37.91 41.61 9.88
N ARG A 309 37.08 40.56 10.03
CA ARG A 309 37.10 39.67 11.21
C ARG A 309 37.73 38.31 10.93
N GLU A 310 38.34 37.73 11.96
CA GLU A 310 39.02 36.44 11.87
C GLU A 310 38.00 35.28 11.92
N ILE A 311 38.03 34.44 10.89
CA ILE A 311 37.25 33.20 10.78
C ILE A 311 38.25 32.05 10.69
N ILE A 312 38.22 31.13 11.65
CA ILE A 312 39.05 29.92 11.70
C ILE A 312 38.27 28.77 11.06
N ALA A 313 38.86 28.14 10.04
CA ALA A 313 38.25 27.01 9.33
C ALA A 313 38.97 25.70 9.68
N ASN A 314 38.29 24.83 10.43
CA ASN A 314 38.75 23.48 10.79
C ASN A 314 38.00 22.46 9.93
N LEU A 315 38.38 22.34 8.67
CA LEU A 315 37.69 21.52 7.68
C LEU A 315 38.29 20.11 7.63
N ASN A 316 37.44 19.08 7.72
CA ASN A 316 37.90 17.71 7.58
C ASN A 316 38.14 17.38 6.10
N GLU A 317 39.37 17.03 5.74
CA GLU A 317 39.75 16.72 4.34
C GLU A 317 39.03 15.49 3.75
N GLN A 318 38.48 14.61 4.61
CA GLN A 318 37.84 13.35 4.20
C GLN A 318 36.31 13.43 4.25
N ILE A 319 35.72 14.44 3.60
CA ILE A 319 34.26 14.56 3.46
C ILE A 319 33.84 14.01 2.09
N PRO A 320 32.85 13.09 2.04
CA PRO A 320 32.32 12.61 0.77
C PRO A 320 31.58 13.72 0.04
N LEU A 321 31.44 13.59 -1.29
CA LEU A 321 30.47 14.39 -2.03
C LEU A 321 29.06 14.12 -1.49
N VAL A 322 28.25 15.17 -1.48
CA VAL A 322 26.90 15.15 -0.92
C VAL A 322 25.95 15.68 -1.98
N PRO A 323 24.74 15.15 -2.10
CA PRO A 323 23.71 15.74 -2.94
C PRO A 323 23.23 17.07 -2.33
N LEU A 324 23.66 18.19 -2.91
CA LEU A 324 23.40 19.54 -2.43
C LEU A 324 22.72 20.38 -3.52
N ARG A 325 21.93 21.37 -3.09
CA ARG A 325 21.56 22.53 -3.91
C ARG A 325 22.50 23.68 -3.54
N ARG A 326 23.50 23.93 -4.39
CA ARG A 326 24.63 24.85 -4.13
C ARG A 326 24.21 26.22 -3.59
N ILE A 327 23.30 26.91 -4.26
CA ILE A 327 22.81 28.25 -3.92
C ILE A 327 22.06 28.19 -2.58
N ALA A 328 21.24 27.18 -2.36
CA ALA A 328 20.54 27.00 -1.08
C ALA A 328 21.52 26.77 0.08
N ILE A 329 22.53 25.91 -0.08
CA ILE A 329 23.53 25.66 0.96
C ILE A 329 24.42 26.88 1.21
N LYS A 330 24.83 27.62 0.17
CA LYS A 330 25.54 28.90 0.34
C LYS A 330 24.74 29.89 1.18
N ARG A 331 23.41 29.94 1.02
CA ARG A 331 22.54 30.77 1.86
C ARG A 331 22.51 30.31 3.31
N VAL A 332 22.52 29.00 3.56
CA VAL A 332 22.64 28.47 4.93
C VAL A 332 23.94 28.94 5.56
N LEU A 333 25.06 28.79 4.85
CA LEU A 333 26.38 29.21 5.34
C LEU A 333 26.43 30.72 5.60
N ASN A 334 25.92 31.53 4.67
CA ASN A 334 25.87 32.98 4.83
C ASN A 334 25.06 33.39 6.07
N ASN A 335 23.84 32.85 6.24
CA ASN A 335 23.01 33.18 7.41
C ASN A 335 23.66 32.71 8.74
N LEU A 336 24.37 31.58 8.76
CA LEU A 336 25.08 31.12 9.95
C LEU A 336 26.24 32.05 10.31
N ILE A 337 27.04 32.45 9.32
CA ILE A 337 28.20 33.32 9.52
C ILE A 337 27.78 34.75 9.85
N GLU A 338 26.79 35.31 9.15
CA GLU A 338 26.23 36.63 9.46
C GLU A 338 25.65 36.69 10.89
N ASN A 339 24.93 35.65 11.32
CA ASN A 339 24.44 35.57 12.70
C ASN A 339 25.61 35.51 13.71
N ALA A 340 26.63 34.70 13.44
CA ALA A 340 27.81 34.60 14.31
C ALA A 340 28.57 35.95 14.40
N LEU A 341 28.74 36.67 13.28
CA LEU A 341 29.36 37.99 13.22
C LEU A 341 28.54 39.06 13.97
N LYS A 342 27.22 38.94 13.93
CA LYS A 342 26.30 39.89 14.56
C LYS A 342 26.25 39.76 16.08
N TYR A 343 26.26 38.54 16.60
CA TYR A 343 26.03 38.27 18.04
C TYR A 343 27.29 37.97 18.84
N SER A 344 28.46 37.94 18.19
CA SER A 344 29.75 37.82 18.85
C SER A 344 30.68 38.91 18.36
N GLU A 345 31.60 39.38 19.21
CA GLU A 345 32.73 40.23 18.81
C GLU A 345 34.03 39.43 18.60
N GLY A 346 34.01 38.14 18.95
CA GLY A 346 35.16 37.25 18.93
C GLY A 346 35.41 36.57 17.59
N VAL A 347 36.36 35.63 17.60
CA VAL A 347 36.70 34.76 16.46
C VAL A 347 35.53 33.82 16.17
N ILE A 348 35.26 33.56 14.89
CA ILE A 348 34.25 32.59 14.46
C ILE A 348 34.95 31.31 14.06
N GLU A 349 34.49 30.17 14.57
CA GLU A 349 35.03 28.85 14.24
C GLU A 349 34.04 28.12 13.34
N VAL A 350 34.48 27.74 12.14
CA VAL A 350 33.72 26.90 11.22
C VAL A 350 34.40 25.54 11.13
N SER A 351 33.68 24.46 11.42
CA SER A 351 34.20 23.11 11.29
C SER A 351 33.29 22.22 10.46
N THR A 352 33.88 21.24 9.79
CA THR A 352 33.14 20.23 9.02
C THR A 352 33.58 18.84 9.42
N GLY A 353 32.69 17.85 9.30
CA GLY A 353 33.03 16.48 9.63
C GLY A 353 31.99 15.46 9.17
N VAL A 354 32.27 14.19 9.48
CA VAL A 354 31.43 13.05 9.08
C VAL A 354 31.06 12.24 10.31
N GLU A 355 29.76 12.09 10.55
CA GLU A 355 29.23 11.19 11.55
C GLU A 355 28.95 9.82 10.92
N ARG A 356 29.94 8.93 10.95
CA ARG A 356 29.89 7.64 10.26
C ARG A 356 28.75 6.74 10.74
N ALA A 357 28.40 6.81 12.03
CA ALA A 357 27.33 5.99 12.62
C ALA A 357 25.94 6.38 12.09
N SER A 358 25.69 7.68 11.89
CA SER A 358 24.41 8.22 11.41
C SER A 358 24.37 8.46 9.90
N ARG A 359 25.51 8.26 9.20
CA ARG A 359 25.70 8.52 7.77
C ARG A 359 25.38 9.96 7.36
N LYS A 360 25.82 10.90 8.18
CA LYS A 360 25.62 12.34 7.95
C LYS A 360 26.96 13.04 7.82
N VAL A 361 27.03 14.02 6.94
CA VAL A 361 28.06 15.08 7.04
C VAL A 361 27.49 16.19 7.89
N TYR A 362 28.37 16.97 8.52
CA TYR A 362 27.94 18.18 9.21
C TYR A 362 28.84 19.37 8.88
N VAL A 363 28.24 20.55 8.93
CA VAL A 363 28.93 21.83 9.08
C VAL A 363 28.47 22.46 10.39
N GLN A 364 29.44 22.95 11.15
CA GLN A 364 29.23 23.56 12.44
C GLN A 364 29.84 24.96 12.44
N VAL A 365 29.06 25.94 12.91
CA VAL A 365 29.51 27.30 13.12
C VAL A 365 29.39 27.60 14.61
N ARG A 366 30.49 28.04 15.20
CA ARG A 366 30.58 28.45 16.60
C ARG A 366 30.98 29.92 16.68
N ASP A 367 30.20 30.66 17.46
CA ASP A 367 30.54 32.01 17.87
C ASP A 367 31.03 32.05 19.33
N HIS A 368 31.46 33.22 19.79
CA HIS A 368 31.85 33.49 21.18
C HIS A 368 30.93 34.54 21.81
N GLY A 369 29.65 34.54 21.44
CA GLY A 369 28.63 35.44 21.97
C GLY A 369 28.05 34.99 23.32
N PRO A 370 26.99 35.66 23.80
CA PRO A 370 26.33 35.31 25.07
C PRO A 370 25.57 33.99 25.04
N GLY A 371 25.40 33.37 23.87
CA GLY A 371 24.57 32.17 23.69
C GLY A 371 23.06 32.46 23.74
N ILE A 372 22.26 31.39 23.78
CA ILE A 372 20.78 31.48 23.82
C ILE A 372 20.25 30.60 24.96
N PRO A 373 19.28 31.04 25.77
CA PRO A 373 18.68 30.18 26.79
C PRO A 373 18.06 28.90 26.18
N GLU A 374 18.29 27.74 26.79
CA GLU A 374 17.86 26.44 26.23
C GLU A 374 16.37 26.36 25.91
N HIS A 375 15.53 27.01 26.71
CA HIS A 375 14.07 27.04 26.52
C HIS A 375 13.63 27.87 25.31
N GLU A 376 14.47 28.79 24.81
CA GLU A 376 14.17 29.61 23.63
C GLU A 376 14.71 28.99 22.34
N MET A 377 15.71 28.11 22.42
CA MET A 377 16.42 27.55 21.26
C MET A 377 15.49 26.95 20.20
N GLN A 378 14.49 26.16 20.62
CA GLN A 378 13.57 25.54 19.67
C GLN A 378 12.68 26.58 18.97
N ARG A 379 12.28 27.62 19.69
CA ARG A 379 11.47 28.72 19.17
C ARG A 379 12.25 29.61 18.19
N MET A 380 13.58 29.67 18.31
CA MET A 380 14.41 30.48 17.40
C MET A 380 14.40 29.99 15.94
N PHE A 381 13.92 28.77 15.67
CA PHE A 381 13.69 28.30 14.30
C PHE A 381 12.34 28.76 13.70
N GLU A 382 11.46 29.38 14.51
CA GLU A 382 10.21 29.94 14.01
C GLU A 382 10.44 31.28 13.29
N PRO A 383 9.69 31.59 12.21
CA PRO A 383 9.82 32.87 11.51
C PRO A 383 9.56 34.06 12.43
N PHE A 384 10.39 35.09 12.31
CA PHE A 384 10.34 36.33 13.11
C PHE A 384 10.62 36.14 14.62
N ALA A 385 11.07 34.96 15.04
CA ALA A 385 11.49 34.74 16.41
C ALA A 385 12.82 35.46 16.68
N GLN A 386 12.90 36.13 17.82
CA GLN A 386 14.09 36.80 18.32
C GLN A 386 14.22 36.53 19.82
N GLY A 387 15.45 36.28 20.27
CA GLY A 387 15.75 36.16 21.70
C GLY A 387 15.49 37.48 22.42
N ASP A 388 15.17 37.40 23.71
CA ASP A 388 14.85 38.59 24.53
C ASP A 388 15.99 39.62 24.53
N THR A 389 17.26 39.18 24.44
CA THR A 389 18.46 40.02 24.36
C THR A 389 18.72 40.61 22.97
N ALA A 390 18.08 40.10 21.92
CA ALA A 390 18.23 40.56 20.54
C ALA A 390 17.10 41.53 20.09
N ARG A 391 16.11 41.79 20.95
CA ARG A 391 15.03 42.75 20.67
C ARG A 391 15.60 44.17 20.62
N GLY A 392 15.68 44.71 19.40
CA GLY A 392 16.17 46.08 19.15
C GLY A 392 17.52 46.15 18.43
N SER A 393 18.23 45.04 18.23
CA SER A 393 19.52 45.01 17.53
C SER A 393 19.40 44.73 16.01
N GLY A 394 18.30 45.14 15.37
CA GLY A 394 18.13 45.13 13.91
C GLY A 394 18.10 43.75 13.22
N GLY A 395 17.67 42.68 13.89
CA GLY A 395 17.49 41.36 13.25
C GLY A 395 16.07 41.20 12.68
N SER A 396 15.89 40.47 11.56
CA SER A 396 14.53 40.14 11.09
C SER A 396 13.92 38.93 11.80
N GLY A 397 14.75 38.08 12.43
CA GLY A 397 14.33 36.79 12.96
C GLY A 397 14.04 35.73 11.88
N LEU A 398 14.42 35.97 10.62
CA LEU A 398 14.18 35.03 9.52
C LEU A 398 15.36 34.09 9.25
N GLY A 399 16.59 34.45 9.63
CA GLY A 399 17.80 33.70 9.26
C GLY A 399 17.77 32.23 9.66
N LEU A 400 17.48 31.92 10.93
CA LEU A 400 17.39 30.53 11.43
C LEU A 400 16.20 29.78 10.83
N ALA A 401 15.08 30.46 10.56
CA ALA A 401 13.93 29.85 9.89
C ALA A 401 14.25 29.50 8.42
N ILE A 402 15.00 30.36 7.71
CA ILE A 402 15.51 30.08 6.35
C ILE A 402 16.41 28.85 6.38
N ILE A 403 17.36 28.81 7.33
CA ILE A 403 18.26 27.67 7.49
C ILE A 403 17.46 26.38 7.72
N LYS A 404 16.52 26.40 8.68
CA LYS A 404 15.67 25.23 8.98
C LYS A 404 14.91 24.73 7.75
N LYS A 405 14.29 25.64 6.99
CA LYS A 405 13.56 25.32 5.77
C LYS A 405 14.44 24.67 4.70
N ILE A 406 15.65 25.20 4.49
CA ILE A 406 16.60 24.65 3.51
C ILE A 406 17.11 23.27 3.96
N VAL A 407 17.42 23.11 5.25
CA VAL A 407 17.88 21.82 5.81
C VAL A 407 16.79 20.75 5.71
N ASP A 408 15.54 21.08 6.03
CA ASP A 408 14.41 20.15 5.93
C ASP A 408 14.14 19.72 4.47
N MET A 409 14.30 20.64 3.52
CA MET A 409 14.23 20.33 2.08
C MET A 409 15.32 19.35 1.63
N HIS A 410 16.49 19.35 2.27
CA HIS A 410 17.56 18.37 2.03
C HIS A 410 17.43 17.10 2.89
N HIS A 411 16.31 16.92 3.60
CA HIS A 411 16.11 15.84 4.57
C HIS A 411 17.20 15.79 5.65
N GLY A 412 17.80 16.94 5.95
CA GLY A 412 18.83 17.11 6.96
C GLY A 412 18.27 17.31 8.35
N GLN A 413 19.16 17.65 9.27
CA GLN A 413 18.82 18.00 10.65
C GLN A 413 19.63 19.22 11.07
N ILE A 414 19.05 20.10 11.87
CA ILE A 414 19.76 21.21 12.50
C ILE A 414 19.64 21.09 14.01
N SER A 415 20.73 21.40 14.72
CA SER A 415 20.76 21.47 16.17
C SER A 415 21.55 22.70 16.61
N MET A 416 21.19 23.23 17.77
CA MET A 416 21.93 24.31 18.41
C MET A 416 22.14 23.97 19.89
N HIS A 417 23.29 24.37 20.43
CA HIS A 417 23.59 24.27 21.86
C HIS A 417 24.59 25.36 22.25
N ASN A 418 24.64 25.70 23.55
CA ASN A 418 25.68 26.61 24.05
C ASN A 418 26.97 25.82 24.30
N HIS A 419 28.10 26.42 23.96
CA HIS A 419 29.41 25.82 24.24
C HIS A 419 29.78 25.98 25.72
N ALA A 420 30.52 25.03 26.28
CA ALA A 420 30.92 25.04 27.70
C ALA A 420 31.75 26.27 28.10
N TYR A 421 32.48 26.86 27.15
CA TYR A 421 33.29 28.07 27.34
C TYR A 421 32.61 29.34 26.82
N GLY A 422 31.28 29.31 26.61
CA GLY A 422 30.51 30.42 26.06
C GLY A 422 30.42 30.41 24.53
N GLY A 423 29.42 31.11 24.01
CA GLY A 423 29.06 31.13 22.60
C GLY A 423 28.00 30.10 22.20
N LEU A 424 27.42 30.31 21.03
CA LEU A 424 26.45 29.41 20.43
C LEU A 424 27.12 28.53 19.38
N VAL A 425 26.76 27.24 19.38
CA VAL A 425 27.18 26.28 18.37
C VAL A 425 25.96 25.82 17.58
N VAL A 426 25.93 26.15 16.30
CA VAL A 426 24.88 25.69 15.38
C VAL A 426 25.47 24.65 14.45
N THR A 427 24.85 23.47 14.42
CA THR A 427 25.30 22.34 13.59
C THR A 427 24.22 21.93 12.62
N VAL A 428 24.56 21.90 11.33
CA VAL A 428 23.71 21.44 10.24
C VAL A 428 24.23 20.09 9.76
N TYR A 429 23.36 19.10 9.77
CA TYR A 429 23.61 17.75 9.30
C TYR A 429 22.90 17.49 7.97
N LEU A 430 23.61 16.92 7.01
CA LEU A 430 23.07 16.54 5.70
C LEU A 430 23.29 15.03 5.47
N PRO A 431 22.30 14.32 4.90
CA PRO A 431 22.43 12.90 4.61
C PRO A 431 23.39 12.66 3.45
N VAL A 432 24.21 11.61 3.56
CA VAL A 432 25.06 11.16 2.44
C VAL A 432 24.31 10.06 1.68
N ASN A 433 24.02 10.28 0.39
CA ASN A 433 23.46 9.22 -0.46
C ASN A 433 24.55 8.22 -0.84
N GLN A 434 24.26 6.93 -0.70
CA GLN A 434 25.08 5.90 -1.32
C GLN A 434 24.77 5.87 -2.82
N THR A 435 25.49 6.64 -3.63
CA THR A 435 25.53 6.36 -5.06
C THR A 435 26.96 6.43 -5.59
N LYS A 436 27.51 5.23 -5.83
CA LYS A 436 28.78 4.89 -6.50
C LYS A 436 30.06 5.26 -5.75
N THR A 437 30.52 4.32 -4.91
CA THR A 437 31.94 3.91 -5.00
C THR A 437 32.26 3.64 -6.47
N ALA A 438 33.15 4.46 -7.03
CA ALA A 438 33.78 4.20 -8.31
C ALA A 438 34.65 2.93 -8.24
#